data_AF-A0A1B5CSK8-F1
#
_entry.id   AF-A0A1B5CSK8-F1
#
_cell.length_a   1.000
_cell.length_b   1.000
_cell.length_c   1.000
_cell.angle_alpha   90.00
_cell.angle_beta   90.00
_cell.angle_gamma   90.00
#
_symmetry.space_group_name_H-M   'P 1'
#
loop_
_entity.id
_entity.type
_entity.pdbx_description
1 polymer ?
#
loop_
_entity_poly.entity_id
_entity_poly.type
_entity_poly.pdbx_seq_one_letter_code
_entity_poly.pdbx_strand_id
1 'polypeptide(L)'
;MDKSQEVDQVDRLTAHAHRLLKSGALGKSQQIIRLFEFLLERSLTATATKEIEIALVVFGRSASVDLAADATVRVHIHRLRKKLDAAPVDERGERLILPRGEYRLVVVVPEEQDNYADPVRRRFLDWRYLAGAALFLTLNALCWLWLAGKSPSDSRIDSTLWSGIAKNLAPLLIVSGDFYVFGEQGADGSIVRMVADSTIASSEDLNTYKQRMPVPGQKYVDMNAYHLPSGLASALVSVMPVMVATRSGNSSLIKHVTTSRFTNEMLSDHDIVYVGLLDTLGDLQEPFFDLSGFSLSASGDTLVDLATGDKFQSDWAEPSTDRIMRRDYAYLARFPGPAGNHIVVVAGIMDPALIEAAKIASDSAELSRLKTVLGNSDAFEAMYEVRTFGPSSVSAELLIARPLDVGQMWRTRRAPPASDKAIPSPGKADEAVQ
;
A
#
# COMPACT_ATOMS: atom_id res chain seq x y z
N MET A 1 17.41 33.22 -72.03
CA MET A 1 18.50 33.11 -71.04
C MET A 1 19.34 31.94 -71.47
N ASP A 2 20.07 32.08 -72.57
CA ASP A 2 21.40 32.69 -72.74
C ASP A 2 22.53 31.86 -72.10
N LYS A 3 23.05 30.90 -72.88
CA LYS A 3 24.19 30.04 -72.53
C LYS A 3 25.43 30.85 -72.15
N SER A 4 25.54 32.10 -72.59
CA SER A 4 26.67 32.98 -72.26
C SER A 4 26.61 33.50 -70.82
N GLN A 5 25.42 33.65 -70.22
CA GLN A 5 25.28 34.05 -68.81
C GLN A 5 25.57 32.92 -67.83
N GLU A 6 25.23 31.68 -68.20
CA GLU A 6 25.46 30.49 -67.37
C GLU A 6 26.96 30.15 -67.28
N VAL A 7 27.69 30.30 -68.39
CA VAL A 7 29.16 30.10 -68.42
C VAL A 7 29.88 31.17 -67.60
N ASP A 8 29.48 32.44 -67.70
CA ASP A 8 30.06 33.53 -66.90
C ASP A 8 29.80 33.35 -65.39
N GLN A 9 28.64 32.81 -65.00
CA GLN A 9 28.32 32.54 -63.59
C GLN A 9 29.15 31.38 -62.99
N VAL A 10 29.40 30.32 -63.77
CA VAL A 10 30.21 29.17 -63.38
C VAL A 10 31.69 29.55 -63.24
N ASP A 11 32.21 30.37 -64.15
CA ASP A 11 33.59 30.87 -64.10
C ASP A 11 33.81 31.78 -62.89
N ARG A 12 32.85 32.66 -62.59
CA ARG A 12 32.88 33.50 -61.37
C ARG A 12 32.84 32.67 -60.09
N LEU A 13 31.94 31.67 -60.00
CA LEU A 13 31.85 30.78 -58.84
C LEU A 13 33.18 30.04 -58.59
N THR A 14 33.80 29.54 -59.65
CA THR A 14 35.07 28.82 -59.58
C THR A 14 36.23 29.73 -59.13
N ALA A 15 36.31 30.94 -59.70
CA ALA A 15 37.35 31.91 -59.33
C ALA A 15 37.27 32.34 -57.85
N HIS A 16 36.06 32.59 -57.35
CA HIS A 16 35.83 32.93 -55.94
C HIS A 16 36.15 31.77 -55.00
N ALA A 17 35.73 30.55 -55.35
CA ALA A 17 35.98 29.38 -54.51
C ALA A 17 37.47 29.03 -54.41
N HIS A 18 38.23 29.11 -55.52
CA HIS A 18 39.68 28.89 -55.49
C HIS A 18 40.41 29.94 -54.67
N ARG A 19 39.97 31.21 -54.72
CA ARG A 19 40.55 32.26 -53.89
C ARG A 19 40.28 32.02 -52.41
N LEU A 20 39.06 31.61 -52.07
CA LEU A 20 38.65 31.35 -50.69
C LEU A 20 39.40 30.14 -50.10
N LEU A 21 39.65 29.10 -50.88
CA LEU A 21 40.51 27.97 -50.49
C LEU A 21 41.98 28.39 -50.31
N LYS A 22 42.54 29.17 -51.25
CA LYS A 22 43.95 29.64 -51.18
C LYS A 22 44.19 30.62 -50.03
N SER A 23 43.19 31.42 -49.67
CA SER A 23 43.26 32.38 -48.55
C SER A 23 43.29 31.72 -47.17
N GLY A 24 42.89 30.45 -47.07
CA GLY A 24 42.78 29.75 -45.79
C GLY A 24 41.61 30.22 -44.91
N ALA A 25 40.67 31.03 -45.43
CA ALA A 25 39.54 31.57 -44.68
C ALA A 25 38.61 30.49 -44.07
N LEU A 26 38.60 29.28 -44.66
CA LEU A 26 37.86 28.12 -44.12
C LEU A 26 38.55 27.46 -42.92
N GLY A 27 39.77 27.88 -42.56
CA GLY A 27 40.57 27.33 -41.45
C GLY A 27 41.10 25.91 -41.72
N LYS A 28 41.74 25.29 -40.71
CA LYS A 28 42.46 23.99 -40.84
C LYS A 28 41.58 22.73 -40.71
N SER A 29 40.26 22.87 -40.66
CA SER A 29 39.37 21.72 -40.43
C SER A 29 39.11 20.98 -41.74
N GLN A 30 39.70 19.79 -41.87
CA GLN A 30 39.59 18.96 -43.08
C GLN A 30 38.13 18.64 -43.44
N GLN A 31 37.26 18.45 -42.43
CA GLN A 31 35.84 18.16 -42.64
C GLN A 31 35.06 19.35 -43.22
N ILE A 32 35.40 20.59 -42.82
CA ILE A 32 34.76 21.79 -43.37
C ILE A 32 35.25 22.05 -44.81
N ILE A 33 36.54 21.82 -45.09
CA ILE A 33 37.10 21.94 -46.43
C ILE A 33 36.44 20.91 -47.36
N ARG A 34 36.37 19.64 -46.94
CA ARG A 34 35.72 18.57 -47.72
C ARG A 34 34.22 18.83 -47.96
N LEU A 35 33.52 19.38 -46.96
CA LEU A 35 32.12 19.79 -47.13
C LEU A 35 31.99 20.92 -48.15
N PHE A 36 32.88 21.91 -48.09
CA PHE A 36 32.89 23.02 -49.03
C PHE A 36 33.19 22.58 -50.46
N GLU A 37 34.21 21.75 -50.66
CA GLU A 37 34.58 21.19 -51.97
C GLU A 37 33.43 20.37 -52.58
N PHE A 38 32.77 19.54 -51.77
CA PHE A 38 31.61 18.77 -52.22
C PHE A 38 30.45 19.67 -52.66
N LEU A 39 30.13 20.72 -51.88
CA LEU A 39 29.08 21.67 -52.25
C LEU A 39 29.47 22.50 -53.49
N LEU A 40 30.74 22.83 -53.66
CA LEU A 40 31.25 23.52 -54.84
C LEU A 40 31.06 22.68 -56.10
N GLU A 41 31.50 21.42 -56.07
CA GLU A 41 31.35 20.48 -57.19
C GLU A 41 29.86 20.32 -57.59
N ARG A 42 28.97 20.18 -56.60
CA ARG A 42 27.53 20.06 -56.84
C ARG A 42 26.89 21.35 -57.35
N SER A 43 27.43 22.50 -56.96
CA SER A 43 26.97 23.80 -57.45
C SER A 43 27.40 24.05 -58.89
N LEU A 44 28.60 23.62 -59.28
CA LEU A 44 29.11 23.72 -60.66
C LEU A 44 28.39 22.78 -61.63
N THR A 45 27.93 21.62 -61.13
CA THR A 45 27.16 20.63 -61.91
C THR A 45 25.64 20.85 -61.85
N ALA A 46 25.19 21.94 -61.24
CA ALA A 46 23.77 22.29 -61.04
C ALA A 46 22.90 21.15 -60.46
N THR A 47 23.49 20.27 -59.64
CA THR A 47 22.78 19.10 -59.09
C THR A 47 22.17 19.42 -57.73
N ALA A 48 20.87 19.16 -57.57
CA ALA A 48 20.16 19.34 -56.30
C ALA A 48 20.69 18.37 -55.23
N THR A 49 21.37 18.91 -54.20
CA THR A 49 22.01 18.12 -53.16
C THR A 49 21.07 17.95 -51.96
N LYS A 50 20.90 16.70 -51.49
CA LYS A 50 20.09 16.40 -50.28
C LYS A 50 20.98 16.23 -49.05
N GLU A 51 20.43 16.49 -47.86
CA GLU A 51 21.15 16.35 -46.58
C GLU A 51 21.69 14.92 -46.36
N ILE A 52 20.92 13.91 -46.78
CA ILE A 52 21.28 12.48 -46.70
C ILE A 52 22.54 12.18 -47.51
N GLU A 53 22.69 12.82 -48.67
CA GLU A 53 23.83 12.61 -49.56
C GLU A 53 25.11 13.23 -48.98
N ILE A 54 25.00 14.40 -48.34
CA ILE A 54 26.10 15.05 -47.61
C ILE A 54 26.56 14.17 -46.45
N ALA A 55 25.62 13.60 -45.67
CA ALA A 55 25.93 12.71 -44.57
C ALA A 55 26.71 11.46 -45.02
N LEU A 56 26.32 10.88 -46.15
CA LEU A 56 26.98 9.72 -46.76
C LEU A 56 28.36 10.05 -47.33
N VAL A 57 28.43 11.02 -48.24
CA VAL A 57 29.63 11.25 -49.06
C VAL A 57 30.71 12.04 -48.32
N VAL A 58 30.32 13.02 -47.50
CA VAL A 58 31.27 13.89 -46.78
C VAL A 58 31.61 13.33 -45.40
N PHE A 59 30.61 12.80 -44.68
CA PHE A 59 30.77 12.34 -43.30
C PHE A 59 30.84 10.81 -43.15
N GLY A 60 30.67 10.04 -44.24
CA GLY A 60 30.81 8.58 -44.23
C GLY A 60 29.74 7.85 -43.41
N ARG A 61 28.58 8.47 -43.17
CA ARG A 61 27.49 7.86 -42.38
C ARG A 61 26.67 6.90 -43.23
N SER A 62 26.24 5.79 -42.65
CA SER A 62 25.36 4.82 -43.34
C SER A 62 23.92 5.34 -43.41
N ALA A 63 23.20 4.99 -44.49
CA ALA A 63 21.80 5.37 -44.71
C ALA A 63 20.81 4.80 -43.65
N SER A 64 21.29 3.93 -42.76
CA SER A 64 20.55 3.29 -41.68
C SER A 64 20.45 4.12 -40.38
N VAL A 65 21.15 5.26 -40.29
CA VAL A 65 21.11 6.15 -39.12
C VAL A 65 19.92 7.10 -39.23
N ASP A 66 19.21 7.33 -38.13
CA ASP A 66 18.10 8.29 -38.06
C ASP A 66 18.62 9.73 -38.23
N LEU A 67 18.67 10.18 -39.49
CA LEU A 67 19.15 11.51 -39.91
C LEU A 67 18.30 12.67 -39.35
N ALA A 68 17.08 12.40 -38.87
CA ALA A 68 16.28 13.41 -38.19
C ALA A 68 16.89 13.77 -36.82
N ALA A 69 17.47 12.78 -36.13
CA ALA A 69 18.12 12.94 -34.83
C ALA A 69 19.60 13.35 -34.92
N ASP A 70 20.30 13.06 -36.03
CA ASP A 70 21.71 13.43 -36.21
C ASP A 70 21.88 14.89 -36.68
N ALA A 71 22.28 15.78 -35.76
CA ALA A 71 22.51 17.20 -36.03
C ALA A 71 23.86 17.50 -36.71
N THR A 72 24.71 16.49 -36.99
CA THR A 72 26.09 16.69 -37.45
C THR A 72 26.17 17.50 -38.75
N VAL A 73 25.33 17.20 -39.75
CA VAL A 73 25.33 17.92 -41.02
C VAL A 73 24.92 19.38 -40.82
N ARG A 74 23.83 19.62 -40.08
CA ARG A 74 23.31 20.98 -39.81
C ARG A 74 24.33 21.84 -39.06
N VAL A 75 25.05 21.26 -38.09
CA VAL A 75 26.10 21.95 -37.34
C VAL A 75 27.27 22.35 -38.24
N HIS A 76 27.74 21.46 -39.11
CA HIS A 76 28.87 21.76 -40.01
C HIS A 76 28.48 22.75 -41.11
N ILE A 77 27.26 22.68 -41.63
CA ILE A 77 26.71 23.67 -42.56
C ILE A 77 26.61 25.05 -41.89
N HIS A 78 26.16 25.12 -40.63
CA HIS A 78 26.13 26.38 -39.89
C HIS A 78 27.53 26.96 -39.66
N ARG A 79 28.51 26.11 -39.32
CA ARG A 79 29.91 26.53 -39.18
C ARG A 79 30.51 27.00 -40.51
N LEU A 80 30.16 26.34 -41.62
CA LEU A 80 30.58 26.75 -42.96
C LEU A 80 30.00 28.12 -43.32
N ARG A 81 28.69 28.34 -43.13
CA ARG A 81 28.05 29.66 -43.33
C ARG A 81 28.77 30.76 -42.55
N LYS A 82 28.99 30.55 -41.25
CA LYS A 82 29.70 31.53 -40.41
C LYS A 82 31.10 31.86 -40.92
N LYS A 83 31.80 30.91 -41.54
CA LYS A 83 33.12 31.13 -42.12
C LYS A 83 33.07 31.85 -43.46
N LEU A 84 32.05 31.57 -44.29
CA LEU A 84 31.80 32.30 -45.53
C LEU A 84 31.39 33.76 -45.24
N ASP A 85 30.56 33.98 -44.22
CA ASP A 85 30.17 35.34 -43.78
C ASP A 85 31.37 36.16 -43.30
N ALA A 86 32.34 35.49 -42.66
CA ALA A 86 33.56 36.11 -42.14
C ALA A 86 34.68 36.26 -43.19
N ALA A 87 34.52 35.70 -44.40
CA ALA A 87 35.52 35.80 -45.45
C ALA A 87 35.60 37.24 -46.02
N PRO A 88 36.81 37.72 -46.38
CA PRO A 88 36.97 39.05 -46.95
C PRO A 88 36.29 39.16 -48.31
N VAL A 89 35.77 40.36 -48.60
CA VAL A 89 35.07 40.68 -49.85
C VAL A 89 36.07 40.78 -51.00
N ASP A 90 35.66 40.41 -52.20
CA ASP A 90 36.45 40.69 -53.41
C ASP A 90 36.47 42.19 -53.73
N GLU A 91 37.42 42.63 -54.55
CA GLU A 91 37.61 43.99 -55.08
C GLU A 91 36.35 44.54 -55.78
N ARG A 92 35.44 43.65 -56.21
CA ARG A 92 34.14 43.96 -56.82
C ARG A 92 32.95 43.95 -55.85
N GLY A 93 33.18 43.74 -54.56
CA GLY A 93 32.11 43.65 -53.56
C GLY A 93 31.40 42.28 -53.49
N GLU A 94 31.76 41.34 -54.36
CA GLU A 94 31.12 40.01 -54.46
C GLU A 94 31.51 39.10 -53.29
N ARG A 95 30.54 38.27 -52.83
CA ARG A 95 30.77 37.26 -51.80
C ARG A 95 30.11 35.93 -52.14
N LEU A 96 30.73 34.87 -51.64
CA LEU A 96 30.18 33.53 -51.71
C LEU A 96 29.26 33.27 -50.50
N ILE A 97 28.00 32.94 -50.75
CA ILE A 97 27.04 32.60 -49.70
C ILE A 97 26.48 31.18 -49.88
N LEU A 98 25.98 30.61 -48.77
CA LEU A 98 25.25 29.34 -48.75
C LEU A 98 23.83 29.61 -48.20
N PRO A 99 22.81 29.76 -49.06
CA PRO A 99 21.44 30.10 -48.63
C PRO A 99 20.85 29.11 -47.62
N ARG A 100 19.90 29.55 -46.79
CA ARG A 100 19.20 28.66 -45.85
C ARG A 100 18.17 27.83 -46.60
N GLY A 101 18.15 26.50 -46.36
CA GLY A 101 17.27 25.56 -47.05
C GLY A 101 17.83 24.98 -48.35
N GLU A 102 18.91 25.57 -48.88
CA GLU A 102 19.60 25.07 -50.08
C GLU A 102 21.03 24.60 -49.73
N TYR A 103 21.49 23.59 -50.44
CA TYR A 103 22.86 23.05 -50.36
C TYR A 103 23.65 23.39 -51.64
N ARG A 104 23.56 24.64 -52.10
CA ARG A 104 24.35 25.16 -53.22
C ARG A 104 25.02 26.48 -52.86
N LEU A 105 26.20 26.71 -53.40
CA LEU A 105 26.95 27.95 -53.26
C LEU A 105 26.56 28.91 -54.38
N VAL A 106 26.34 30.17 -54.01
CA VAL A 106 25.98 31.24 -54.96
C VAL A 106 26.87 32.46 -54.71
N VAL A 107 27.30 33.11 -55.78
CA VAL A 107 28.00 34.40 -55.72
C VAL A 107 26.95 35.50 -55.75
N VAL A 108 26.97 36.40 -54.77
CA VAL A 108 26.00 37.49 -54.63
C VAL A 108 26.72 38.84 -54.57
N VAL A 109 26.15 39.84 -55.25
CA VAL A 109 26.57 41.24 -55.30
C VAL A 109 25.89 42.01 -54.14
N PRO A 110 26.50 43.05 -53.55
CA PRO A 110 26.02 43.67 -52.30
C PRO A 110 24.55 44.10 -52.26
N GLU A 111 23.93 44.50 -53.39
CA GLU A 111 22.52 44.92 -53.45
C GLU A 111 21.51 43.76 -53.31
N GLU A 112 21.91 42.52 -53.58
CA GLU A 112 21.02 41.34 -53.50
C GLU A 112 21.10 40.59 -52.16
N GLN A 113 22.02 40.98 -51.26
CA GLN A 113 22.15 40.33 -49.94
C GLN A 113 20.92 40.55 -49.04
N ASP A 114 20.25 41.69 -49.15
CA ASP A 114 19.09 42.03 -48.31
C ASP A 114 17.87 41.13 -48.58
N ASN A 115 17.77 40.53 -49.78
CA ASN A 115 16.69 39.58 -50.11
C ASN A 115 16.85 38.20 -49.45
N TYR A 116 18.04 37.88 -48.91
CA TYR A 116 18.32 36.60 -48.24
C TYR A 116 18.48 36.73 -46.72
N ALA A 117 18.34 37.93 -46.17
CA ALA A 117 18.34 38.19 -44.74
C ALA A 117 16.92 38.15 -44.17
N ASP A 118 16.61 37.14 -43.36
CA ASP A 118 15.31 37.03 -42.69
C ASP A 118 15.16 38.11 -41.60
N PRO A 119 13.99 38.77 -41.44
CA PRO A 119 13.75 39.69 -40.34
C PRO A 119 13.77 38.91 -39.02
N VAL A 120 14.65 39.31 -38.09
CA VAL A 120 14.68 38.77 -36.73
C VAL A 120 13.36 39.14 -36.03
N ARG A 121 12.34 38.31 -36.17
CA ARG A 121 11.17 38.34 -35.30
C ARG A 121 11.63 37.95 -33.90
N ARG A 122 11.93 38.94 -33.07
CA ARG A 122 11.96 38.77 -31.61
C ARG A 122 10.56 38.30 -31.20
N ARG A 123 10.39 36.99 -31.06
CA ARG A 123 9.16 36.39 -30.56
C ARG A 123 9.11 36.71 -29.07
N PHE A 124 8.56 37.87 -28.72
CA PHE A 124 8.08 38.11 -27.38
C PHE A 124 7.15 36.95 -27.08
N LEU A 125 7.56 36.06 -26.17
CA LEU A 125 6.71 35.01 -25.69
C LEU A 125 5.56 35.73 -24.98
N ASP A 126 4.41 35.82 -25.66
CA ASP A 126 3.24 36.56 -25.21
C ASP A 126 2.97 36.17 -23.76
N TRP A 127 2.88 37.16 -22.86
CA TRP A 127 2.73 36.95 -21.41
C TRP A 127 1.53 36.02 -21.12
N ARG A 128 0.56 35.97 -22.04
CA ARG A 128 -0.56 35.03 -22.06
C ARG A 128 -0.14 33.56 -22.05
N TYR A 129 0.94 33.17 -22.74
CA TYR A 129 1.46 31.79 -22.71
C TYR A 129 2.14 31.48 -21.37
N LEU A 130 2.87 32.44 -20.79
CA LEU A 130 3.45 32.28 -19.46
C LEU A 130 2.38 32.20 -18.37
N ALA A 131 1.35 33.04 -18.45
CA ALA A 131 0.18 33.01 -17.58
C ALA A 131 -0.60 31.69 -17.73
N GLY A 132 -0.77 31.21 -18.97
CA GLY A 132 -1.40 29.92 -19.25
C GLY A 132 -0.60 28.74 -18.69
N ALA A 133 0.73 28.75 -18.84
CA ALA A 133 1.60 27.72 -18.27
C ALA A 133 1.58 27.73 -16.73
N ALA A 134 1.61 28.92 -16.11
CA ALA A 134 1.49 29.05 -14.66
C ALA A 134 0.12 28.58 -14.15
N LEU A 135 -0.96 28.91 -14.85
CA LEU A 135 -2.31 28.43 -14.52
C LEU A 135 -2.41 26.91 -14.65
N PHE A 136 -1.81 26.33 -15.68
CA PHE A 136 -1.78 24.88 -15.87
C PHE A 136 -0.98 24.18 -14.75
N LEU A 137 0.19 24.70 -14.38
CA LEU A 137 1.00 24.15 -13.29
C LEU A 137 0.31 24.26 -11.93
N THR A 138 -0.37 25.38 -11.67
CA THR A 138 -1.15 25.54 -10.43
C THR A 138 -2.36 24.61 -10.38
N LEU A 139 -3.10 24.45 -11.48
CA LEU A 139 -4.18 23.46 -11.59
C LEU A 139 -3.67 22.04 -11.45
N ASN A 140 -2.50 21.71 -12.03
CA ASN A 140 -1.88 20.41 -11.91
C ASN A 140 -1.45 20.14 -10.45
N ALA A 141 -0.83 21.12 -9.79
CA ALA A 141 -0.47 21.03 -8.38
C ALA A 141 -1.71 20.89 -7.48
N LEU A 142 -2.78 21.65 -7.73
CA LEU A 142 -4.05 21.51 -7.01
C LEU A 142 -4.67 20.12 -7.23
N CYS A 143 -4.62 19.61 -8.45
CA CYS A 143 -5.10 18.26 -8.78
C CYS A 143 -4.30 17.21 -8.02
N TRP A 144 -2.95 17.28 -8.03
CA TRP A 144 -2.11 16.39 -7.26
C TRP A 144 -2.31 16.50 -5.75
N LEU A 145 -2.51 17.69 -5.20
CA LEU A 145 -2.83 17.88 -3.78
C LEU A 145 -4.20 17.29 -3.41
N TRP A 146 -5.20 17.42 -4.29
CA TRP A 146 -6.53 16.83 -4.10
C TRP A 146 -6.51 15.30 -4.22
N LEU A 147 -5.76 14.74 -5.17
CA LEU A 147 -5.55 13.29 -5.27
C LEU A 147 -4.71 12.75 -4.11
N ALA A 148 -3.67 13.46 -3.68
CA ALA A 148 -2.83 13.06 -2.55
C ALA A 148 -3.58 13.12 -1.20
N GLY A 149 -4.50 14.07 -1.04
CA GLY A 149 -5.40 14.14 0.12
C GLY A 149 -6.48 13.06 0.14
N LYS A 150 -6.76 12.43 -1.00
CA LYS A 150 -7.60 11.24 -1.13
C LYS A 150 -6.72 9.99 -1.07
N SER A 151 -6.15 9.68 0.11
CA SER A 151 -5.74 8.29 0.34
C SER A 151 -6.95 7.40 0.05
N PRO A 152 -6.80 6.29 -0.68
CA PRO A 152 -7.89 5.35 -0.90
C PRO A 152 -8.45 4.95 0.48
N SER A 153 -9.60 5.51 0.84
CA SER A 153 -10.27 5.15 2.08
C SER A 153 -10.82 3.75 1.87
N ASP A 154 -10.26 2.78 2.57
CA ASP A 154 -10.76 1.42 2.53
C ASP A 154 -12.20 1.42 3.06
N SER A 155 -13.19 1.24 2.17
CA SER A 155 -14.62 1.27 2.52
C SER A 155 -15.01 0.31 3.64
N ARG A 156 -14.17 -0.70 3.93
CA ARG A 156 -14.38 -1.65 5.03
C ARG A 156 -14.26 -0.98 6.40
N ILE A 157 -13.53 0.13 6.53
CA ILE A 157 -13.41 0.85 7.81
C ILE A 157 -14.74 1.51 8.23
N ASP A 158 -15.64 1.79 7.28
CA ASP A 158 -16.97 2.36 7.55
C ASP A 158 -18.05 1.28 7.77
N SER A 159 -17.65 0.01 7.74
CA SER A 159 -18.56 -1.12 7.92
C SER A 159 -19.11 -1.24 9.35
N THR A 160 -20.13 -2.10 9.51
CA THR A 160 -20.72 -2.38 10.82
C THR A 160 -19.71 -2.91 11.84
N LEU A 161 -18.71 -3.69 11.39
CA LEU A 161 -17.70 -4.29 12.26
C LEU A 161 -16.59 -3.29 12.64
N TRP A 162 -16.05 -2.54 11.68
CA TRP A 162 -14.82 -1.76 11.89
C TRP A 162 -15.03 -0.28 12.23
N SER A 163 -16.22 0.29 11.99
CA SER A 163 -16.46 1.72 12.13
C SER A 163 -16.24 2.28 13.54
N GLY A 164 -16.38 1.47 14.58
CA GLY A 164 -16.05 1.88 15.95
C GLY A 164 -14.56 2.17 16.11
N ILE A 165 -13.73 1.22 15.70
CA ILE A 165 -12.26 1.32 15.75
C ILE A 165 -11.76 2.45 14.85
N ALA A 166 -12.33 2.62 13.66
CA ALA A 166 -11.89 3.64 12.71
C ALA A 166 -12.14 5.09 13.18
N LYS A 167 -13.19 5.30 13.98
CA LYS A 167 -13.55 6.64 14.50
C LYS A 167 -12.73 7.06 15.71
N ASN A 168 -12.16 6.11 16.44
CA ASN A 168 -11.38 6.38 17.64
C ASN A 168 -9.89 6.53 17.31
N LEU A 169 -9.23 7.48 17.98
CA LEU A 169 -7.80 7.77 17.81
C LEU A 169 -6.91 6.99 18.80
N ALA A 170 -7.51 6.18 19.69
CA ALA A 170 -6.78 5.33 20.62
C ALA A 170 -5.81 4.38 19.88
N PRO A 171 -4.69 3.97 20.51
CA PRO A 171 -3.87 2.90 19.96
C PRO A 171 -4.69 1.63 19.73
N LEU A 172 -4.42 0.92 18.64
CA LEU A 172 -5.07 -0.33 18.30
C LEU A 172 -4.20 -1.49 18.78
N LEU A 173 -4.74 -2.35 19.62
CA LEU A 173 -4.08 -3.56 20.11
C LEU A 173 -4.67 -4.80 19.42
N ILE A 174 -3.84 -5.51 18.67
CA ILE A 174 -4.17 -6.82 18.12
C ILE A 174 -3.83 -7.85 19.20
N VAL A 175 -4.83 -8.63 19.61
CA VAL A 175 -4.68 -9.69 20.60
C VAL A 175 -4.82 -11.03 19.88
N SER A 176 -3.73 -11.79 19.81
CA SER A 176 -3.74 -13.13 19.22
C SER A 176 -3.97 -14.19 20.28
N GLY A 177 -4.97 -15.05 20.06
CA GLY A 177 -5.20 -16.21 20.92
C GLY A 177 -4.01 -17.18 20.88
N ASP A 178 -3.43 -17.46 22.04
CA ASP A 178 -2.44 -18.49 22.27
C ASP A 178 -2.92 -19.48 23.34
N PHE A 179 -2.37 -20.69 23.32
CA PHE A 179 -2.67 -21.72 24.30
C PHE A 179 -1.39 -22.29 24.91
N TYR A 180 -1.53 -22.69 26.17
CA TYR A 180 -0.42 -23.23 26.95
C TYR A 180 -0.18 -24.70 26.60
N VAL A 181 1.09 -25.07 26.49
CA VAL A 181 1.54 -26.42 26.15
C VAL A 181 2.53 -26.91 27.19
N PHE A 182 2.28 -28.12 27.68
CA PHE A 182 3.15 -28.79 28.65
C PHE A 182 3.54 -30.19 28.17
N GLY A 183 4.62 -30.71 28.75
CA GLY A 183 5.18 -32.00 28.37
C GLY A 183 4.68 -33.13 29.25
N GLU A 184 4.44 -34.29 28.67
CA GLU A 184 4.39 -35.56 29.39
C GLU A 184 5.75 -36.25 29.26
N GLN A 185 6.33 -36.59 30.41
CA GLN A 185 7.66 -37.16 30.51
C GLN A 185 7.60 -38.69 30.62
N GLY A 186 8.39 -39.36 29.79
CA GLY A 186 8.60 -40.81 29.85
C GLY A 186 9.45 -41.24 31.05
N ALA A 187 9.57 -42.55 31.24
CA ALA A 187 10.34 -43.12 32.36
C ALA A 187 11.84 -42.76 32.32
N ASP A 188 12.37 -42.49 31.12
CA ASP A 188 13.77 -42.11 30.87
C ASP A 188 14.03 -40.60 31.03
N GLY A 189 12.99 -39.81 31.33
CA GLY A 189 13.09 -38.37 31.47
C GLY A 189 12.90 -37.58 30.16
N SER A 190 12.68 -38.24 29.03
CA SER A 190 12.39 -37.57 27.75
C SER A 190 10.95 -37.07 27.69
N ILE A 191 10.69 -35.99 26.95
CA ILE A 191 9.31 -35.54 26.67
C ILE A 191 8.75 -36.42 25.54
N VAL A 192 7.77 -37.26 25.86
CA VAL A 192 7.18 -38.22 24.91
C VAL A 192 5.93 -37.67 24.22
N ARG A 193 5.27 -36.68 24.83
CA ARG A 193 4.07 -36.05 24.27
C ARG A 193 3.98 -34.59 24.72
N MET A 194 3.59 -33.70 23.81
CA MET A 194 3.13 -32.36 24.15
C MET A 194 1.62 -32.38 24.29
N VAL A 195 1.11 -31.76 25.35
CA VAL A 195 -0.31 -31.74 25.67
C VAL A 195 -0.75 -30.28 25.70
N ALA A 196 -1.84 -30.01 24.98
CA ALA A 196 -2.62 -28.79 25.09
C ALA A 196 -3.99 -29.19 25.65
N ASP A 197 -4.34 -28.63 26.80
CA ASP A 197 -5.62 -28.85 27.46
C ASP A 197 -6.26 -27.48 27.67
N SER A 198 -7.46 -27.27 27.14
CA SER A 198 -8.18 -25.99 27.21
C SER A 198 -8.46 -25.53 28.64
N THR A 199 -8.42 -26.44 29.61
CA THR A 199 -8.64 -26.13 31.03
C THR A 199 -7.37 -25.73 31.78
N ILE A 200 -6.19 -25.83 31.13
CA ILE A 200 -4.88 -25.52 31.72
C ILE A 200 -4.23 -24.42 30.88
N ALA A 201 -4.38 -23.16 31.32
CA ALA A 201 -3.90 -21.99 30.59
C ALA A 201 -2.52 -21.48 31.04
N SER A 202 -1.96 -22.02 32.13
CA SER A 202 -0.70 -21.54 32.70
C SER A 202 0.09 -22.61 33.46
N SER A 203 1.33 -22.28 33.78
CA SER A 203 2.18 -23.03 34.72
C SER A 203 1.53 -23.22 36.09
N GLU A 204 0.80 -22.21 36.57
CA GLU A 204 0.10 -22.26 37.86
C GLU A 204 -1.09 -23.22 37.82
N ASP A 205 -1.87 -23.20 36.73
CA ASP A 205 -2.97 -24.14 36.50
C ASP A 205 -2.44 -25.58 36.43
N LEU A 206 -1.32 -25.79 35.73
CA LEU A 206 -0.68 -27.09 35.64
C LEU A 206 -0.22 -27.60 37.00
N ASN A 207 0.34 -26.72 37.84
CA ASN A 207 0.74 -27.08 39.20
C ASN A 207 -0.48 -27.44 40.06
N THR A 208 -1.57 -26.68 39.94
CA THR A 208 -2.83 -26.96 40.62
C THR A 208 -3.43 -28.29 40.16
N TYR A 209 -3.40 -28.58 38.85
CA TYR A 209 -3.85 -29.83 38.27
C TYR A 209 -3.07 -31.03 38.82
N LYS A 210 -1.73 -30.94 38.85
CA LYS A 210 -0.85 -31.98 39.43
C LYS A 210 -1.15 -32.29 40.89
N GLN A 211 -1.53 -31.27 41.67
CA GLN A 211 -1.88 -31.44 43.09
C GLN A 211 -3.25 -32.09 43.29
N ARG A 212 -4.23 -31.76 42.43
CA ARG A 212 -5.60 -32.28 42.53
C ARG A 212 -5.73 -33.70 41.97
N MET A 213 -5.02 -34.00 40.89
CA MET A 213 -5.05 -35.31 40.21
C MET A 213 -3.64 -35.90 40.09
N PRO A 214 -3.06 -36.43 41.18
CA PRO A 214 -1.80 -37.14 41.10
C PRO A 214 -2.00 -38.46 40.36
N VAL A 215 -1.71 -38.50 39.06
CA VAL A 215 -1.77 -39.73 38.25
C VAL A 215 -0.50 -40.56 38.51
N PRO A 216 -0.59 -41.79 39.06
CA PRO A 216 0.58 -42.60 39.34
C PRO A 216 1.39 -42.90 38.08
N GLY A 217 2.68 -42.58 38.09
CA GLY A 217 3.60 -42.86 36.99
C GLY A 217 3.61 -41.84 35.85
N GLN A 218 2.64 -40.92 35.77
CA GLN A 218 2.63 -39.82 34.82
C GLN A 218 3.36 -38.61 35.39
N LYS A 219 4.40 -38.14 34.69
CA LYS A 219 5.16 -36.96 35.07
C LYS A 219 4.90 -35.85 34.06
N TYR A 220 4.04 -34.91 34.41
CA TYR A 220 3.88 -33.69 33.62
C TYR A 220 5.00 -32.70 33.94
N VAL A 221 5.61 -32.14 32.90
CA VAL A 221 6.69 -31.17 32.98
C VAL A 221 6.19 -29.84 32.44
N ASP A 222 6.41 -28.80 33.24
CA ASP A 222 6.18 -27.43 32.80
C ASP A 222 7.28 -27.04 31.80
N MET A 223 6.86 -26.68 30.59
CA MET A 223 7.75 -26.22 29.52
C MET A 223 7.71 -24.69 29.36
N ASN A 224 6.80 -24.01 30.06
CA ASN A 224 6.46 -22.60 29.92
C ASN A 224 6.30 -22.20 28.44
N ALA A 225 5.63 -23.05 27.66
CA ALA A 225 5.49 -22.91 26.22
C ALA A 225 4.07 -22.47 25.86
N TYR A 226 3.98 -21.50 24.97
CA TYR A 226 2.72 -21.00 24.42
C TYR A 226 2.76 -21.13 22.91
N HIS A 227 1.70 -21.72 22.35
CA HIS A 227 1.57 -22.01 20.94
C HIS A 227 0.43 -21.19 20.33
N LEU A 228 0.56 -20.88 19.05
CA LEU A 228 -0.45 -20.16 18.29
C LEU A 228 -1.23 -21.14 17.40
N PRO A 229 -2.53 -20.92 17.19
CA PRO A 229 -3.34 -21.68 16.23
C PRO A 229 -2.74 -21.61 14.83
N SER A 230 -2.86 -22.70 14.06
CA SER A 230 -2.22 -22.79 12.73
C SER A 230 -2.88 -21.85 11.72
N GLY A 231 -4.17 -21.57 11.88
CA GLY A 231 -4.96 -20.67 11.04
C GLY A 231 -4.74 -19.18 11.33
N LEU A 232 -4.11 -18.83 12.44
CA LEU A 232 -3.94 -17.44 12.88
C LEU A 232 -3.22 -16.58 11.84
N ALA A 233 -2.14 -17.09 11.24
CA ALA A 233 -1.37 -16.34 10.25
C ALA A 233 -2.24 -15.98 9.02
N SER A 234 -3.01 -16.96 8.52
CA SER A 234 -3.94 -16.77 7.40
C SER A 234 -5.09 -15.82 7.75
N ALA A 235 -5.60 -15.90 8.99
CA ALA A 235 -6.60 -14.97 9.49
C ALA A 235 -6.07 -13.53 9.52
N LEU A 236 -4.89 -13.31 10.11
CA LEU A 236 -4.27 -11.99 10.18
C LEU A 236 -3.99 -11.40 8.79
N VAL A 237 -3.58 -12.20 7.81
CA VAL A 237 -3.41 -11.73 6.41
C VAL A 237 -4.70 -11.11 5.85
N SER A 238 -5.87 -11.63 6.24
CA SER A 238 -7.17 -11.15 5.76
C SER A 238 -7.58 -9.83 6.43
N VAL A 239 -7.41 -9.72 7.75
CA VAL A 239 -7.89 -8.55 8.52
C VAL A 239 -6.88 -7.41 8.66
N MET A 240 -5.57 -7.69 8.57
CA MET A 240 -4.52 -6.69 8.75
C MET A 240 -4.64 -5.48 7.80
N PRO A 241 -4.96 -5.64 6.51
CA PRO A 241 -5.16 -4.49 5.63
C PRO A 241 -6.24 -3.53 6.14
N VAL A 242 -7.34 -4.06 6.70
CA VAL A 242 -8.42 -3.25 7.27
C VAL A 242 -7.93 -2.52 8.52
N MET A 243 -7.24 -3.24 9.43
CA MET A 243 -6.69 -2.65 10.66
C MET A 243 -5.68 -1.54 10.35
N VAL A 244 -4.79 -1.73 9.38
CA VAL A 244 -3.85 -0.70 8.94
C VAL A 244 -4.60 0.52 8.37
N ALA A 245 -5.68 0.32 7.63
CA ALA A 245 -6.50 1.41 7.12
C ALA A 245 -7.19 2.22 8.24
N THR A 246 -7.55 1.60 9.37
CA THR A 246 -8.12 2.33 10.53
C THR A 246 -7.14 3.28 11.21
N ARG A 247 -5.84 3.14 10.96
CA ARG A 247 -4.76 4.01 11.49
C ARG A 247 -3.93 4.60 10.34
N SER A 248 -4.60 4.95 9.24
CA SER A 248 -3.97 5.54 8.05
C SER A 248 -3.07 6.71 8.43
N GLY A 249 -1.78 6.61 8.12
CA GLY A 249 -0.78 7.62 8.42
C GLY A 249 0.04 7.40 9.71
N ASN A 250 -0.32 6.45 10.58
CA ASN A 250 0.50 6.12 11.75
C ASN A 250 0.38 4.66 12.20
N SER A 251 1.00 3.74 11.44
CA SER A 251 1.04 2.31 11.79
C SER A 251 1.73 2.00 13.12
N SER A 252 2.48 2.95 13.71
CA SER A 252 3.12 2.76 15.03
C SER A 252 2.10 2.68 16.19
N LEU A 253 0.86 3.13 15.95
CA LEU A 253 -0.27 3.01 16.86
C LEU A 253 -0.88 1.61 16.88
N ILE A 254 -0.48 0.73 15.97
CA ILE A 254 -0.88 -0.68 15.97
C ILE A 254 0.14 -1.46 16.80
N LYS A 255 -0.32 -2.05 17.89
CA LYS A 255 0.45 -2.93 18.77
C LYS A 255 -0.09 -4.35 18.64
N HIS A 256 0.73 -5.32 19.02
CA HIS A 256 0.37 -6.73 19.01
C HIS A 256 0.83 -7.39 20.32
N VAL A 257 -0.04 -8.21 20.88
CA VAL A 257 0.25 -9.10 22.02
C VAL A 257 -0.47 -10.43 21.81
N THR A 258 -0.05 -11.45 22.55
CA THR A 258 -0.83 -12.69 22.69
C THR A 258 -1.70 -12.64 23.93
N THR A 259 -2.69 -13.51 24.05
CA THR A 259 -3.56 -13.60 25.23
C THR A 259 -2.78 -13.86 26.52
N SER A 260 -1.74 -14.69 26.50
CA SER A 260 -0.85 -14.92 27.66
C SER A 260 -0.06 -13.67 28.12
N ARG A 261 -0.03 -12.61 27.30
CA ARG A 261 0.63 -11.33 27.59
C ARG A 261 -0.34 -10.17 27.71
N PHE A 262 -1.63 -10.42 27.52
CA PHE A 262 -2.66 -9.42 27.68
C PHE A 262 -2.84 -9.08 29.15
N THR A 263 -3.09 -7.80 29.46
CA THR A 263 -3.33 -7.35 30.85
C THR A 263 -4.61 -6.52 30.93
N ASN A 264 -5.17 -6.44 32.14
CA ASN A 264 -6.41 -5.69 32.38
C ASN A 264 -6.28 -4.19 32.09
N GLU A 265 -5.10 -3.59 32.23
CA GLU A 265 -4.86 -2.19 31.88
C GLU A 265 -5.04 -1.96 30.37
N MET A 266 -4.58 -2.92 29.54
CA MET A 266 -4.71 -2.85 28.09
C MET A 266 -6.19 -2.84 27.64
N LEU A 267 -7.09 -3.44 28.43
CA LEU A 267 -8.54 -3.45 28.16
C LEU A 267 -9.15 -2.04 28.17
N SER A 268 -8.57 -1.09 28.91
CA SER A 268 -9.11 0.27 29.04
C SER A 268 -8.42 1.28 28.11
N ASP A 269 -7.15 1.06 27.79
CA ASP A 269 -6.33 2.07 27.10
C ASP A 269 -6.27 1.92 25.57
N HIS A 270 -6.76 0.80 25.02
CA HIS A 270 -6.63 0.47 23.61
C HIS A 270 -7.98 0.09 22.99
N ASP A 271 -8.19 0.42 21.71
CA ASP A 271 -9.13 -0.35 20.90
C ASP A 271 -8.54 -1.75 20.69
N ILE A 272 -9.36 -2.80 20.72
CA ILE A 272 -8.90 -4.19 20.71
C ILE A 272 -9.49 -4.93 19.51
N VAL A 273 -8.63 -5.66 18.81
CA VAL A 273 -9.05 -6.66 17.83
C VAL A 273 -8.49 -7.99 18.26
N TYR A 274 -9.37 -8.85 18.78
CA TYR A 274 -9.03 -10.23 19.07
C TYR A 274 -9.10 -11.07 17.79
N VAL A 275 -8.06 -11.86 17.53
CA VAL A 275 -8.00 -12.83 16.43
C VAL A 275 -7.47 -14.15 16.97
N GLY A 276 -8.30 -15.19 17.00
CA GLY A 276 -7.91 -16.48 17.60
C GLY A 276 -9.07 -17.48 17.70
N LEU A 277 -8.83 -18.61 18.34
CA LEU A 277 -9.87 -19.60 18.61
C LEU A 277 -10.67 -19.19 19.86
N LEU A 278 -11.96 -19.50 19.92
CA LEU A 278 -12.79 -19.11 21.07
C LEU A 278 -12.29 -19.66 22.41
N ASP A 279 -11.65 -20.82 22.42
CA ASP A 279 -11.04 -21.44 23.60
C ASP A 279 -9.69 -20.81 24.00
N THR A 280 -9.12 -19.98 23.12
CA THR A 280 -7.88 -19.20 23.35
C THR A 280 -8.16 -17.74 23.69
N LEU A 281 -9.34 -17.43 24.25
CA LEU A 281 -9.65 -16.08 24.74
C LEU A 281 -8.90 -15.75 26.04
N GLY A 282 -8.49 -16.76 26.81
CA GLY A 282 -7.81 -16.57 28.10
C GLY A 282 -8.64 -15.71 29.04
N ASP A 283 -8.01 -14.73 29.69
CA ASP A 283 -8.66 -13.80 30.62
C ASP A 283 -9.76 -12.94 29.97
N LEU A 284 -9.83 -12.86 28.64
CA LEU A 284 -10.92 -12.19 27.92
C LEU A 284 -12.20 -13.04 27.86
N GLN A 285 -12.14 -14.32 28.19
CA GLN A 285 -13.26 -15.25 28.01
C GLN A 285 -14.48 -14.90 28.87
N GLU A 286 -14.28 -14.71 30.18
CA GLU A 286 -15.35 -14.37 31.12
C GLU A 286 -16.05 -13.04 30.77
N PRO A 287 -15.34 -11.89 30.63
CA PRO A 287 -16.00 -10.63 30.30
C PRO A 287 -16.67 -10.63 28.92
N PHE A 288 -16.21 -11.49 28.00
CA PHE A 288 -16.80 -11.66 26.69
C PHE A 288 -18.10 -12.49 26.74
N PHE A 289 -18.08 -13.66 27.40
CA PHE A 289 -19.26 -14.53 27.50
C PHE A 289 -20.31 -14.04 28.50
N ASP A 290 -19.98 -13.10 29.38
CA ASP A 290 -20.96 -12.35 30.19
C ASP A 290 -21.89 -11.47 29.32
N LEU A 291 -21.40 -11.01 28.17
CA LEU A 291 -22.16 -10.20 27.21
C LEU A 291 -22.80 -11.04 26.11
N SER A 292 -22.07 -12.05 25.63
CA SER A 292 -22.53 -12.93 24.56
C SER A 292 -23.80 -13.67 24.98
N GLY A 293 -24.72 -13.87 24.05
CA GLY A 293 -25.84 -14.79 24.29
C GLY A 293 -25.43 -16.26 24.09
N PHE A 294 -24.14 -16.56 23.92
CA PHE A 294 -23.61 -17.92 23.86
C PHE A 294 -22.81 -18.24 25.12
N SER A 295 -22.61 -19.52 25.40
CA SER A 295 -21.54 -20.01 26.26
C SER A 295 -20.67 -21.02 25.52
N LEU A 296 -19.42 -21.18 25.96
CA LEU A 296 -18.48 -22.14 25.41
C LEU A 296 -18.38 -23.38 26.31
N SER A 297 -18.33 -24.57 25.71
CA SER A 297 -18.05 -25.80 26.43
C SER A 297 -16.64 -25.79 27.04
N ALA A 298 -16.42 -26.57 28.10
CA ALA A 298 -15.10 -26.71 28.71
C ALA A 298 -14.05 -27.27 27.73
N SER A 299 -14.47 -28.10 26.77
CA SER A 299 -13.63 -28.63 25.69
C SER A 299 -13.29 -27.60 24.61
N GLY A 300 -13.91 -26.42 24.62
CA GLY A 300 -13.67 -25.37 23.64
C GLY A 300 -14.30 -25.60 22.26
N ASP A 301 -14.90 -26.76 22.03
CA ASP A 301 -15.36 -27.23 20.71
C ASP A 301 -16.84 -26.97 20.42
N THR A 302 -17.59 -26.43 21.38
CA THR A 302 -19.04 -26.30 21.30
C THR A 302 -19.51 -24.94 21.83
N LEU A 303 -20.21 -24.19 20.98
CA LEU A 303 -21.01 -23.04 21.43
C LEU A 303 -22.43 -23.47 21.77
N VAL A 304 -22.98 -22.92 22.85
CA VAL A 304 -24.37 -23.17 23.29
C VAL A 304 -25.12 -21.85 23.30
N ASP A 305 -26.20 -21.73 22.54
CA ASP A 305 -27.07 -20.55 22.63
C ASP A 305 -27.84 -20.57 23.94
N LEU A 306 -27.66 -19.55 24.77
CA LEU A 306 -28.27 -19.45 26.09
C LEU A 306 -29.80 -19.26 26.01
N ALA A 307 -30.30 -18.73 24.89
CA ALA A 307 -31.73 -18.49 24.71
C ALA A 307 -32.50 -19.77 24.36
N THR A 308 -31.96 -20.58 23.43
CA THR A 308 -32.64 -21.78 22.92
C THR A 308 -32.13 -23.08 23.52
N GLY A 309 -30.89 -23.10 24.02
CA GLY A 309 -30.18 -24.32 24.43
C GLY A 309 -29.56 -25.10 23.28
N ASP A 310 -29.62 -24.59 22.04
CA ASP A 310 -29.05 -25.24 20.87
C ASP A 310 -27.52 -25.32 20.98
N LYS A 311 -26.97 -26.45 20.53
CA LYS A 311 -25.53 -26.73 20.59
C LYS A 311 -24.92 -26.74 19.19
N PHE A 312 -23.90 -25.92 19.01
CA PHE A 312 -23.13 -25.75 17.78
C PHE A 312 -21.74 -26.32 18.02
N GLN A 313 -21.63 -27.64 17.90
CA GLN A 313 -20.38 -28.38 18.10
C GLN A 313 -19.64 -28.53 16.78
N SER A 314 -18.36 -28.15 16.76
CA SER A 314 -17.47 -28.43 15.64
C SER A 314 -17.30 -29.94 15.51
N ASP A 315 -17.55 -30.49 14.31
CA ASP A 315 -17.37 -31.91 14.06
C ASP A 315 -15.94 -32.22 13.57
N TRP A 316 -14.98 -31.34 13.89
CA TRP A 316 -13.57 -31.51 13.55
C TRP A 316 -12.99 -32.81 14.13
N ALA A 317 -12.20 -33.52 13.33
CA ALA A 317 -11.35 -34.60 13.80
C ALA A 317 -10.07 -34.63 12.95
N GLU A 318 -9.08 -35.41 13.40
CA GLU A 318 -7.79 -35.59 12.75
C GLU A 318 -7.94 -35.69 11.21
N PRO A 319 -7.30 -34.79 10.42
CA PRO A 319 -7.52 -34.66 8.97
C PRO A 319 -7.24 -35.92 8.13
N SER A 320 -6.57 -36.91 8.72
CA SER A 320 -6.02 -38.07 8.04
C SER A 320 -7.03 -39.14 7.66
N THR A 321 -8.25 -39.12 8.24
CA THR A 321 -9.08 -40.33 8.20
C THR A 321 -10.22 -40.30 7.19
N ASP A 322 -10.77 -39.14 6.78
CA ASP A 322 -11.93 -39.16 5.86
C ASP A 322 -12.12 -37.88 5.02
N ARG A 323 -12.36 -38.08 3.71
CA ARG A 323 -12.77 -37.03 2.73
C ARG A 323 -14.24 -36.64 2.91
N ILE A 324 -14.64 -36.31 4.13
CA ILE A 324 -16.02 -35.97 4.47
C ILE A 324 -16.11 -34.46 4.70
N MET A 325 -17.20 -33.87 4.20
CA MET A 325 -17.54 -32.48 4.51
C MET A 325 -17.95 -32.35 5.96
N ARG A 326 -17.27 -31.47 6.67
CA ARG A 326 -17.41 -31.20 8.09
C ARG A 326 -18.04 -29.82 8.33
N ARG A 327 -18.42 -29.57 9.57
CA ARG A 327 -19.01 -28.35 10.10
C ARG A 327 -18.12 -27.78 11.18
N ASP A 328 -17.91 -26.49 11.06
CA ASP A 328 -17.22 -25.68 12.05
C ASP A 328 -17.97 -24.35 12.20
N TYR A 329 -17.62 -23.52 13.17
CA TYR A 329 -18.37 -22.30 13.44
C TYR A 329 -17.46 -21.09 13.58
N ALA A 330 -17.72 -20.08 12.75
CA ALA A 330 -17.06 -18.79 12.77
C ALA A 330 -17.89 -17.80 13.59
N TYR A 331 -17.21 -16.93 14.33
CA TYR A 331 -17.82 -15.98 15.23
C TYR A 331 -17.25 -14.58 15.02
N LEU A 332 -18.14 -13.59 14.90
CA LEU A 332 -17.80 -12.18 14.84
C LEU A 332 -18.58 -11.42 15.91
N ALA A 333 -17.91 -10.54 16.65
CA ALA A 333 -18.60 -9.58 17.50
C ALA A 333 -17.94 -8.22 17.50
N ARG A 334 -18.74 -7.23 17.88
CA ARG A 334 -18.30 -5.88 18.20
C ARG A 334 -19.06 -5.42 19.43
N PHE A 335 -18.36 -4.79 20.37
CA PHE A 335 -18.98 -4.17 21.55
C PHE A 335 -18.03 -3.12 22.17
N PRO A 336 -18.55 -2.19 22.99
CA PRO A 336 -17.73 -1.24 23.73
C PRO A 336 -17.01 -1.91 24.91
N GLY A 337 -15.75 -1.56 25.11
CA GLY A 337 -14.98 -1.90 26.30
C GLY A 337 -15.29 -0.99 27.50
N PRO A 338 -14.63 -1.22 28.65
CA PRO A 338 -14.95 -0.56 29.93
C PRO A 338 -14.73 0.94 29.93
N ALA A 339 -13.81 1.43 29.11
CA ALA A 339 -13.46 2.85 29.01
C ALA A 339 -14.12 3.54 27.81
N GLY A 340 -15.03 2.87 27.10
CA GLY A 340 -15.62 3.36 25.85
C GLY A 340 -14.72 3.15 24.63
N ASN A 341 -13.62 2.41 24.77
CA ASN A 341 -12.85 1.84 23.68
C ASN A 341 -13.68 0.79 22.91
N HIS A 342 -13.24 0.40 21.72
CA HIS A 342 -13.97 -0.56 20.90
C HIS A 342 -13.27 -1.91 20.88
N ILE A 343 -14.05 -2.97 21.04
CA ILE A 343 -13.58 -4.35 20.98
C ILE A 343 -14.23 -5.02 19.79
N VAL A 344 -13.41 -5.65 18.95
CA VAL A 344 -13.82 -6.52 17.84
C VAL A 344 -13.25 -7.90 18.09
N VAL A 345 -14.09 -8.91 17.93
CA VAL A 345 -13.73 -10.32 18.07
C VAL A 345 -13.88 -10.99 16.72
N VAL A 346 -12.79 -11.55 16.19
CA VAL A 346 -12.75 -12.38 14.99
C VAL A 346 -12.27 -13.75 15.40
N ALA A 347 -13.19 -14.70 15.56
CA ALA A 347 -12.87 -15.99 16.15
C ALA A 347 -13.50 -17.16 15.39
N GLY A 348 -12.93 -18.34 15.59
CA GLY A 348 -13.54 -19.61 15.18
C GLY A 348 -13.48 -20.62 16.31
N ILE A 349 -14.27 -21.69 16.22
CA ILE A 349 -14.08 -22.84 17.10
C ILE A 349 -12.77 -23.56 16.76
N MET A 350 -12.52 -23.85 15.47
CA MET A 350 -11.25 -24.41 14.99
C MET A 350 -10.61 -23.54 13.90
N ASP A 351 -9.39 -23.93 13.49
CA ASP A 351 -8.58 -23.19 12.52
C ASP A 351 -9.31 -22.86 11.20
N PRO A 352 -10.05 -23.77 10.55
CA PRO A 352 -10.77 -23.44 9.32
C PRO A 352 -11.85 -22.37 9.51
N ALA A 353 -12.60 -22.42 10.62
CA ALA A 353 -13.57 -21.38 10.94
C ALA A 353 -12.90 -20.05 11.31
N LEU A 354 -11.76 -20.04 12.00
CA LEU A 354 -11.02 -18.80 12.28
C LEU A 354 -10.58 -18.12 10.98
N ILE A 355 -10.04 -18.90 10.04
CA ILE A 355 -9.66 -18.39 8.71
C ILE A 355 -10.88 -17.77 8.02
N GLU A 356 -12.02 -18.46 8.05
CA GLU A 356 -13.24 -17.99 7.40
C GLU A 356 -13.85 -16.76 8.08
N ALA A 357 -13.85 -16.71 9.42
CA ALA A 357 -14.26 -15.53 10.19
C ALA A 357 -13.47 -14.29 9.76
N ALA A 358 -12.15 -14.43 9.59
CA ALA A 358 -11.29 -13.34 9.16
C ALA A 358 -11.56 -12.90 7.71
N LYS A 359 -11.87 -13.85 6.80
CA LYS A 359 -12.30 -13.50 5.43
C LYS A 359 -13.60 -12.71 5.46
N ILE A 360 -14.62 -13.19 6.18
CA ILE A 360 -15.92 -12.51 6.34
C ILE A 360 -15.73 -11.11 6.94
N ALA A 361 -14.90 -10.99 7.99
CA ALA A 361 -14.56 -9.72 8.61
C ALA A 361 -13.83 -8.76 7.65
N SER A 362 -13.22 -9.27 6.57
CA SER A 362 -12.52 -8.47 5.57
C SER A 362 -13.30 -8.28 4.26
N ASP A 363 -14.54 -8.79 4.17
CA ASP A 363 -15.38 -8.75 2.98
C ASP A 363 -16.48 -7.68 3.10
N SER A 364 -16.45 -6.68 2.22
CA SER A 364 -17.42 -5.57 2.23
C SER A 364 -18.87 -6.01 1.97
N ALA A 365 -19.07 -7.05 1.15
CA ALA A 365 -20.39 -7.55 0.81
C ALA A 365 -21.02 -8.31 1.99
N GLU A 366 -20.25 -9.17 2.66
CA GLU A 366 -20.72 -9.86 3.86
C GLU A 366 -20.99 -8.89 5.02
N LEU A 367 -20.12 -7.91 5.24
CA LEU A 367 -20.36 -6.88 6.25
C LEU A 367 -21.61 -6.02 5.95
N SER A 368 -21.95 -5.84 4.67
CA SER A 368 -23.18 -5.15 4.25
C SER A 368 -24.43 -6.01 4.48
N ARG A 369 -24.34 -7.33 4.22
CA ARG A 369 -25.41 -8.28 4.58
C ARG A 369 -25.64 -8.28 6.08
N LEU A 370 -24.58 -8.34 6.87
CA LEU A 370 -24.63 -8.30 8.33
C LEU A 370 -25.30 -7.01 8.84
N LYS A 371 -24.95 -5.86 8.27
CA LYS A 371 -25.62 -4.57 8.58
C LYS A 371 -27.12 -4.59 8.26
N THR A 372 -27.52 -5.29 7.20
CA THR A 372 -28.95 -5.41 6.82
C THR A 372 -29.75 -6.17 7.88
N VAL A 373 -29.15 -7.18 8.51
CA VAL A 373 -29.77 -7.97 9.57
C VAL A 373 -29.77 -7.21 10.92
N LEU A 374 -28.64 -6.57 11.26
CA LEU A 374 -28.44 -5.92 12.57
C LEU A 374 -28.93 -4.47 12.64
N GLY A 375 -29.22 -3.84 11.50
CA GLY A 375 -29.56 -2.43 11.42
C GLY A 375 -28.39 -1.52 11.82
N ASN A 376 -28.65 -0.58 12.74
CA ASN A 376 -27.67 0.39 13.24
C ASN A 376 -27.14 0.02 14.64
N SER A 377 -27.14 -1.26 14.99
CA SER A 377 -26.68 -1.72 16.30
C SER A 377 -25.17 -1.52 16.45
N ASP A 378 -24.75 -0.75 17.46
CA ASP A 378 -23.33 -0.46 17.73
C ASP A 378 -22.60 -1.58 18.48
N ALA A 379 -23.37 -2.53 19.03
CA ALA A 379 -22.87 -3.75 19.65
C ALA A 379 -23.68 -4.96 19.17
N PHE A 380 -23.01 -6.02 18.75
CA PHE A 380 -23.63 -7.21 18.17
C PHE A 380 -22.71 -8.43 18.26
N GLU A 381 -23.32 -9.58 18.09
CA GLU A 381 -22.64 -10.84 17.78
C GLU A 381 -23.26 -11.51 16.56
N ALA A 382 -22.45 -12.29 15.85
CA ALA A 382 -22.83 -13.05 14.68
C ALA A 382 -22.06 -14.37 14.62
N MET A 383 -22.76 -15.45 14.27
CA MET A 383 -22.22 -16.79 14.14
C MET A 383 -22.56 -17.35 12.76
N TYR A 384 -21.60 -18.04 12.15
CA TYR A 384 -21.70 -18.62 10.82
C TYR A 384 -21.41 -20.12 10.89
N GLU A 385 -22.22 -20.95 10.21
CA GLU A 385 -21.84 -22.34 9.93
C GLU A 385 -20.82 -22.33 8.80
N VAL A 386 -19.65 -22.93 9.04
CA VAL A 386 -18.59 -23.08 8.05
C VAL A 386 -18.54 -24.54 7.63
N ARG A 387 -18.74 -24.79 6.34
CA ARG A 387 -18.53 -26.10 5.75
C ARG A 387 -17.04 -26.27 5.44
N THR A 388 -16.43 -27.34 5.94
CA THR A 388 -14.99 -27.56 5.84
C THR A 388 -14.69 -28.88 5.11
N PHE A 389 -13.55 -28.92 4.42
CA PHE A 389 -13.00 -30.11 3.80
C PHE A 389 -11.51 -30.18 4.13
N GLY A 390 -11.15 -30.99 5.12
CA GLY A 390 -9.82 -30.92 5.74
C GLY A 390 -9.56 -29.50 6.27
N PRO A 391 -8.34 -28.95 6.15
CA PRO A 391 -8.00 -27.64 6.71
C PRO A 391 -8.63 -26.45 5.96
N SER A 392 -9.41 -26.69 4.90
CA SER A 392 -9.97 -25.65 4.04
C SER A 392 -11.45 -25.44 4.32
N SER A 393 -11.87 -24.17 4.40
CA SER A 393 -13.28 -23.79 4.33
C SER A 393 -13.78 -23.81 2.87
N VAL A 394 -15.05 -24.19 2.70
CA VAL A 394 -15.72 -24.35 1.40
C VAL A 394 -16.83 -23.32 1.23
N SER A 395 -17.62 -23.10 2.27
CA SER A 395 -18.68 -22.11 2.32
C SER A 395 -18.96 -21.68 3.75
N ALA A 396 -19.50 -20.47 3.91
CA ALA A 396 -20.01 -19.96 5.18
C ALA A 396 -21.45 -19.47 5.01
N GLU A 397 -22.30 -19.78 6.00
CA GLU A 397 -23.69 -19.32 6.04
C GLU A 397 -23.95 -18.63 7.39
N LEU A 398 -24.53 -17.43 7.36
CA LEU A 398 -24.91 -16.72 8.57
C LEU A 398 -26.06 -17.45 9.26
N LEU A 399 -25.81 -17.97 10.47
CA LEU A 399 -26.82 -18.67 11.26
C LEU A 399 -27.53 -17.73 12.24
N ILE A 400 -26.76 -16.96 13.00
CA ILE A 400 -27.27 -16.10 14.07
C ILE A 400 -26.61 -14.73 13.91
N ALA A 401 -27.40 -13.66 13.99
CA ALA A 401 -26.91 -12.30 14.17
C ALA A 401 -27.90 -11.55 15.06
N ARG A 402 -27.41 -10.98 16.17
CA ARG A 402 -28.26 -10.23 17.11
C ARG A 402 -27.52 -9.07 17.77
N PRO A 403 -28.23 -8.00 18.14
CA PRO A 403 -27.66 -6.94 18.96
C PRO A 403 -27.33 -7.45 20.37
N LEU A 404 -26.31 -6.86 21.00
CA LEU A 404 -25.90 -7.17 22.37
C LEU A 404 -26.42 -6.09 23.34
N ASP A 405 -26.88 -6.50 24.53
CA ASP A 405 -27.29 -5.58 25.60
C ASP A 405 -26.09 -5.13 26.45
N VAL A 406 -25.42 -4.08 25.98
CA VAL A 406 -24.25 -3.48 26.66
C VAL A 406 -24.59 -2.84 28.02
N GLY A 407 -25.87 -2.62 28.33
CA GLY A 407 -26.29 -2.01 29.59
C GLY A 407 -26.07 -2.89 30.81
N GLN A 408 -25.94 -4.20 30.62
CA GLN A 408 -25.69 -5.20 31.67
C GLN A 408 -24.20 -5.34 32.01
N MET A 409 -23.30 -5.05 31.06
CA MET A 409 -21.87 -5.41 31.10
C MET A 409 -21.05 -4.79 32.25
N TRP A 410 -21.30 -3.52 32.61
CA TRP A 410 -20.46 -2.77 33.56
C TRP A 410 -21.13 -2.46 34.90
N ARG A 411 -22.35 -2.95 35.15
CA ARG A 411 -23.11 -2.58 36.35
C ARG A 411 -22.55 -3.17 37.66
N THR A 412 -21.59 -4.08 37.61
CA THR A 412 -21.11 -4.83 38.78
C THR A 412 -19.86 -4.28 39.48
N ARG A 413 -19.36 -3.07 39.14
CA ARG A 413 -18.24 -2.44 39.87
C ARG A 413 -18.52 -1.05 40.47
N ARG A 414 -19.79 -0.65 40.67
CA ARG A 414 -20.08 0.37 41.68
C ARG A 414 -20.22 -0.33 43.02
N ALA A 415 -19.20 -0.17 43.87
CA ALA A 415 -19.34 -0.45 45.30
C ALA A 415 -20.65 0.21 45.79
N PRO A 416 -21.49 -0.48 46.59
CA PRO A 416 -22.65 0.17 47.16
C PRO A 416 -22.16 1.40 47.93
N PRO A 417 -22.86 2.55 47.85
CA PRO A 417 -22.48 3.71 48.64
C PRO A 417 -22.39 3.25 50.09
N ALA A 418 -21.25 3.55 50.72
CA ALA A 418 -21.00 3.20 52.11
C ALA A 418 -22.26 3.57 52.90
N SER A 419 -22.94 2.56 53.45
CA SER A 419 -24.02 2.80 54.39
C SER A 419 -23.45 3.68 55.49
N ASP A 420 -24.00 4.87 55.65
CA ASP A 420 -23.76 5.76 56.77
C ASP A 420 -24.15 5.01 58.06
N LYS A 421 -23.23 4.17 58.55
CA LYS A 421 -23.28 3.67 59.91
C LYS A 421 -22.85 4.83 60.78
N ALA A 422 -23.86 5.51 61.29
CA ALA A 422 -23.76 6.48 62.36
C ALA A 422 -22.71 6.04 63.39
N ILE A 423 -21.69 6.88 63.54
CA ILE A 423 -20.71 6.81 64.62
C ILE A 423 -21.49 6.93 65.94
N PRO A 424 -21.37 6.00 66.91
CA PRO A 424 -22.00 6.17 68.20
C PRO A 424 -21.30 7.33 68.93
N SER A 425 -22.08 8.32 69.36
CA SER A 425 -21.59 9.41 70.20
C SER A 425 -21.01 8.87 71.51
N PRO A 426 -19.90 9.41 72.02
CA PRO A 426 -19.38 9.02 73.32
C PRO A 426 -20.33 9.52 74.41
N GLY A 427 -20.74 8.58 75.26
CA GLY A 427 -21.74 8.78 76.32
C GLY A 427 -21.40 9.94 77.25
N LYS A 428 -22.43 10.74 77.53
CA LYS A 428 -22.46 11.59 78.71
C LYS A 428 -22.58 10.70 79.94
N ALA A 429 -21.75 11.01 80.93
CA ALA A 429 -21.84 10.48 82.28
C ALA A 429 -23.21 10.83 82.88
N ASP A 430 -23.93 9.81 83.36
CA ASP A 430 -25.02 10.01 84.32
C ASP A 430 -24.42 10.09 85.72
N GLU A 431 -24.41 11.32 86.23
CA GLU A 431 -24.38 11.60 87.65
C GLU A 431 -25.83 11.46 88.18
N ALA A 432 -26.03 10.37 88.92
CA ALA A 432 -26.73 10.32 90.20
C ALA A 432 -28.27 10.49 90.30
N VAL A 433 -28.77 9.66 91.22
CA VAL A 433 -29.85 9.89 92.21
C VAL A 433 -31.17 9.15 91.98
N GLN A 434 -31.38 8.22 92.93
CA GLN A 434 -32.62 7.58 93.45
C GLN A 434 -33.17 6.33 92.78
#